data_AF-D7EJV6-F1
#
_entry.id   AF-D7EJV6-F1
#
_cell.length_a   1.000
_cell.length_b   1.000
_cell.length_c   1.000
_cell.angle_alpha   90.00
_cell.angle_beta   90.00
_cell.angle_gamma   90.00
#
_symmetry.space_group_name_H-M   'P 1'
#
loop_
_entity.id
_entity.type
_entity.pdbx_description
1 polymer ?
#
loop_
_entity_poly.entity_id
_entity_poly.type
_entity_poly.pdbx_seq_one_letter_code
_entity_poly.pdbx_strand_id
1 'polypeptide(L)'
;MIEEQELSPIIHQDIYEIMRDEVGMDSLVMMSDTGGIMDSMNMMNADESTLSLEDFKFNINQSSYLSAPIFPPSEPLELCNTEYPGPLNFEVFVDPNVLKNPWEYSPILNKIYIDMKHKFPINFSVKKADPERRLFVRVMPMFEEDRYVQELVHRCICHEQLTDPTNHNVSEMVAQHIIRCDNNNAQYFGDKNAGKRLSIVIPLGAPQAGTDSVKEFFHFVCKNSCVGGMNRRPIQVIFMLEDECGKVLGRRVLCVRICSCPKRDREKEEKKNEPHHSSKKRKIEKKFTPPSSEASDTRVFSLNVVGEENYKILLKVCKSLMSDEIIKLEEKNGNAAPFKKCRNDVMNTLQQLNE
;
A
#
# COMPACT_ATOMS: atom_id res chain seq x y z
N MET A 1 42.34 -34.00 16.41
CA MET A 1 41.34 -35.02 16.07
C MET A 1 40.17 -34.85 17.01
N ILE A 2 39.17 -34.08 16.60
CA ILE A 2 37.86 -34.02 17.25
C ILE A 2 36.88 -34.33 16.13
N GLU A 3 36.13 -35.41 16.32
CA GLU A 3 35.22 -36.02 15.35
C GLU A 3 34.07 -35.07 15.00
N GLU A 4 33.84 -34.88 13.70
CA GLU A 4 32.59 -34.35 13.15
C GLU A 4 31.50 -35.43 13.30
N GLN A 5 30.50 -35.16 14.13
CA GLN A 5 29.23 -35.89 14.07
C GLN A 5 28.29 -35.16 13.12
N GLU A 6 28.14 -35.72 11.92
CA GLU A 6 27.04 -35.41 11.00
C GLU A 6 25.70 -35.72 11.68
N LEU A 7 24.84 -34.71 11.84
CA LEU A 7 23.40 -34.90 12.04
C LEU A 7 22.64 -34.55 10.74
N SER A 8 21.63 -35.38 10.49
CA SER A 8 20.98 -35.70 9.22
C SER A 8 20.13 -34.57 8.56
N PRO A 9 19.87 -34.67 7.24
CA PRO A 9 19.28 -33.59 6.43
C PRO A 9 17.74 -33.64 6.41
N ILE A 10 17.08 -33.56 7.57
CA ILE A 10 15.60 -33.67 7.65
C ILE A 10 14.90 -32.32 7.87
N ILE A 11 15.61 -31.24 8.21
CA ILE A 11 14.98 -29.97 8.63
C ILE A 11 14.81 -28.97 7.46
N HIS A 12 15.42 -29.23 6.30
CA HIS A 12 15.44 -28.27 5.19
C HIS A 12 14.21 -28.34 4.26
N GLN A 13 13.37 -29.37 4.41
CA GLN A 13 12.17 -29.55 3.58
C GLN A 13 10.95 -28.77 4.15
N ASP A 14 10.80 -28.75 5.48
CA ASP A 14 9.61 -28.20 6.14
C ASP A 14 9.53 -26.67 6.06
N ILE A 15 10.66 -25.96 6.08
CA ILE A 15 10.68 -24.49 5.96
C ILE A 15 10.31 -24.04 4.54
N TYR A 16 10.76 -24.80 3.53
CA TYR A 16 10.40 -24.53 2.14
C TYR A 16 8.96 -24.92 1.81
N GLU A 17 8.39 -25.95 2.45
CA GLU A 17 6.97 -26.32 2.28
C GLU A 17 6.03 -25.31 2.96
N ILE A 18 6.37 -24.79 4.14
CA ILE A 18 5.61 -23.73 4.81
C ILE A 18 5.57 -22.43 3.98
N MET A 19 6.64 -22.14 3.22
CA MET A 19 6.69 -20.97 2.32
C MET A 19 6.02 -21.21 0.95
N ARG A 20 5.86 -22.47 0.52
CA ARG A 20 5.29 -22.82 -0.80
C ARG A 20 3.76 -22.80 -0.80
N ASP A 21 3.12 -23.11 0.32
CA ASP A 21 1.66 -23.17 0.43
C ASP A 21 0.98 -21.78 0.51
N GLU A 22 1.74 -20.69 0.72
CA GLU A 22 1.17 -19.32 0.79
C GLU A 22 1.43 -18.44 -0.46
N VAL A 23 2.23 -18.92 -1.42
CA VAL A 23 2.55 -18.17 -2.65
C VAL A 23 2.49 -19.11 -3.85
N GLY A 24 1.28 -19.26 -4.42
CA GLY A 24 1.05 -20.06 -5.62
C GLY A 24 1.88 -19.57 -6.80
N MET A 25 2.90 -20.35 -7.16
CA MET A 25 3.74 -20.12 -8.33
C MET A 25 3.98 -21.46 -9.00
N ASP A 26 3.16 -21.76 -10.02
CA ASP A 26 3.37 -22.90 -10.91
C ASP A 26 3.87 -22.42 -12.27
N SER A 27 4.91 -23.13 -12.72
CA SER A 27 5.47 -23.24 -14.07
C SER A 27 6.45 -22.15 -14.55
N LEU A 28 7.75 -22.49 -14.51
CA LEU A 28 8.65 -22.18 -15.60
C LEU A 28 9.46 -23.43 -15.97
N VAL A 29 9.07 -24.04 -17.09
CA VAL A 29 9.87 -25.03 -17.81
C VAL A 29 10.90 -24.29 -18.66
N MET A 30 12.17 -24.63 -18.41
CA MET A 30 13.34 -24.66 -19.29
C MET A 30 13.12 -24.11 -20.72
N MET A 31 13.89 -23.08 -21.11
CA MET A 31 14.70 -23.10 -22.35
C MET A 31 15.91 -22.16 -22.20
N SER A 32 17.09 -22.75 -22.34
CA SER A 32 18.34 -22.06 -22.65
C SER A 32 18.39 -21.74 -24.16
N ASP A 33 18.97 -20.61 -24.55
CA ASP A 33 20.20 -20.60 -25.37
C ASP A 33 20.59 -19.20 -25.88
N THR A 34 21.92 -19.09 -25.94
CA THR A 34 22.85 -18.04 -26.34
C THR A 34 22.64 -17.40 -27.72
N GLY A 35 23.14 -16.17 -27.88
CA GLY A 35 23.62 -15.68 -29.18
C GLY A 35 23.65 -14.15 -29.31
N GLY A 36 24.82 -13.54 -29.07
CA GLY A 36 25.06 -12.13 -29.41
C GLY A 36 25.33 -11.92 -30.91
N ILE A 37 25.36 -10.67 -31.34
CA ILE A 37 26.19 -10.11 -32.43
C ILE A 37 26.18 -8.58 -32.30
N MET A 38 27.36 -8.00 -32.49
CA MET A 38 27.74 -6.58 -32.48
C MET A 38 27.55 -5.99 -33.89
N ASP A 39 27.89 -4.70 -34.06
CA ASP A 39 28.01 -3.92 -35.32
C ASP A 39 26.76 -3.08 -35.67
N SER A 40 26.82 -1.80 -36.07
CA SER A 40 27.92 -0.94 -36.52
C SER A 40 27.53 0.53 -36.48
N MET A 41 28.54 1.41 -36.42
CA MET A 41 28.47 2.85 -36.67
C MET A 41 27.98 3.20 -38.09
N ASN A 42 27.32 4.34 -38.25
CA ASN A 42 27.55 5.22 -39.40
C ASN A 42 27.12 6.68 -39.11
N MET A 43 28.07 7.59 -39.38
CA MET A 43 27.89 9.04 -39.47
C MET A 43 27.47 9.44 -40.89
N MET A 44 26.64 10.48 -41.03
CA MET A 44 26.73 11.44 -42.14
C MET A 44 26.39 12.87 -41.67
N ASN A 45 27.34 13.76 -42.00
CA ASN A 45 27.34 15.24 -42.08
C ASN A 45 26.06 15.84 -42.71
N ALA A 46 25.72 17.14 -42.69
CA ALA A 46 26.18 18.41 -42.13
C ALA A 46 25.02 19.41 -42.40
N ASP A 47 24.85 20.46 -41.61
CA ASP A 47 24.65 21.80 -42.20
C ASP A 47 24.96 22.90 -41.19
N GLU A 48 25.79 23.84 -41.65
CA GLU A 48 26.33 24.96 -40.92
C GLU A 48 25.49 26.19 -41.29
N SER A 49 24.77 26.76 -40.33
CA SER A 49 24.19 28.10 -40.46
C SER A 49 24.49 28.92 -39.21
N THR A 50 25.42 29.84 -39.39
CA THR A 50 25.80 30.88 -38.44
C THR A 50 24.66 31.88 -38.28
N LEU A 51 24.08 31.99 -37.07
CA LEU A 51 23.22 33.10 -36.67
C LEU A 51 23.92 33.94 -35.59
N SER A 52 23.98 35.24 -35.85
CA SER A 52 24.74 36.25 -35.12
C SER A 52 24.21 36.56 -33.72
N LEU A 53 25.12 36.91 -32.80
CA LEU A 53 24.86 37.31 -31.42
C LEU A 53 23.99 38.58 -31.23
N GLU A 54 23.56 39.22 -32.31
CA GLU A 54 22.78 40.46 -32.29
C GLU A 54 21.25 40.25 -32.41
N ASP A 55 20.81 39.04 -32.78
CA ASP A 55 19.38 38.67 -32.79
C ASP A 55 18.83 38.33 -31.38
N PHE A 56 19.71 38.32 -30.36
CA PHE A 56 19.39 37.96 -28.99
C PHE A 56 18.96 39.13 -28.08
N LYS A 57 18.89 40.37 -28.59
CA LYS A 57 18.66 41.57 -27.74
C LYS A 57 17.41 42.40 -28.06
N PHE A 58 16.53 41.95 -28.95
CA PHE A 58 15.26 42.64 -29.24
C PHE A 58 14.05 41.70 -29.17
N ASN A 59 13.86 41.04 -28.02
CA ASN A 59 12.52 40.60 -27.60
C ASN A 59 12.44 40.38 -26.08
N ILE A 60 12.80 41.41 -25.32
CA ILE A 60 12.36 41.55 -23.92
C ILE A 60 10.96 42.16 -23.96
N ASN A 61 9.99 41.50 -23.32
CA ASN A 61 8.62 41.94 -22.98
C ASN A 61 7.42 41.24 -23.65
N GLN A 62 7.50 39.94 -23.96
CA GLN A 62 6.29 39.10 -24.07
C GLN A 62 6.59 37.59 -23.89
N SER A 63 6.95 37.17 -22.67
CA SER A 63 6.90 35.75 -22.31
C SER A 63 6.34 35.58 -20.89
N SER A 64 5.13 36.09 -20.66
CA SER A 64 4.33 35.80 -19.47
C SER A 64 3.58 34.46 -19.57
N TYR A 65 4.02 33.53 -20.43
CA TYR A 65 3.32 32.27 -20.66
C TYR A 65 4.27 31.11 -20.91
N LEU A 66 4.99 30.65 -19.88
CA LEU A 66 5.41 29.25 -19.75
C LEU A 66 5.65 28.94 -18.26
N SER A 67 4.70 29.23 -17.37
CA SER A 67 4.68 28.48 -16.11
C SER A 67 4.10 27.10 -16.43
N ALA A 68 4.95 26.08 -16.39
CA ALA A 68 4.49 24.69 -16.36
C ALA A 68 3.34 24.55 -15.34
N PRO A 69 2.32 23.73 -15.61
CA PRO A 69 1.17 23.63 -14.73
C PRO A 69 1.60 23.31 -13.29
N ILE A 70 1.25 24.21 -12.36
CA ILE A 70 1.35 24.00 -10.92
C ILE A 70 0.47 22.79 -10.59
N PHE A 71 1.10 21.63 -10.50
CA PHE A 71 0.52 20.42 -9.93
C PHE A 71 0.35 20.69 -8.43
N PRO A 72 -0.75 20.27 -7.77
CA PRO A 72 -1.06 20.71 -6.41
C PRO A 72 0.12 20.44 -5.46
N PRO A 73 0.69 21.48 -4.83
CA PRO A 73 1.87 21.33 -4.00
C PRO A 73 1.50 20.90 -2.57
N SER A 74 2.36 20.06 -2.00
CA SER A 74 2.43 19.58 -0.61
C SER A 74 1.21 18.85 -0.03
N GLU A 75 1.50 17.95 0.92
CA GLU A 75 0.50 17.25 1.72
C GLU A 75 -0.39 18.25 2.48
N PRO A 76 -1.70 18.01 2.63
CA PRO A 76 -2.57 18.87 3.44
C PRO A 76 -2.02 19.02 4.87
N LEU A 77 -1.96 20.26 5.37
CA LEU A 77 -1.43 20.55 6.72
C LEU A 77 -2.20 19.85 7.84
N GLU A 78 -3.48 19.56 7.63
CA GLU A 78 -4.37 18.98 8.63
C GLU A 78 -4.85 17.59 8.23
N LEU A 79 -4.52 16.61 9.08
CA LEU A 79 -5.00 15.24 8.97
C LEU A 79 -6.44 15.17 9.43
N CYS A 80 -7.35 14.94 8.49
CA CYS A 80 -8.76 14.79 8.81
C CYS A 80 -9.37 13.75 7.87
N ASN A 81 -10.07 12.78 8.46
CA ASN A 81 -10.78 11.71 7.78
C ASN A 81 -12.31 11.94 7.79
N THR A 82 -12.78 13.06 8.35
CA THR A 82 -14.20 13.42 8.31
C THR A 82 -14.64 13.70 6.87
N GLU A 83 -15.74 13.07 6.46
CA GLU A 83 -16.33 13.31 5.14
C GLU A 83 -16.78 14.77 4.97
N TYR A 84 -16.46 15.32 3.81
CA TYR A 84 -16.75 16.70 3.48
C TYR A 84 -17.15 16.80 2.01
N PRO A 85 -18.45 16.89 1.67
CA PRO A 85 -18.88 17.06 0.27
C PRO A 85 -18.28 18.30 -0.39
N GLY A 86 -18.09 19.34 0.41
CA GLY A 86 -17.59 20.63 -0.04
C GLY A 86 -18.44 21.31 -1.10
N PRO A 87 -17.98 22.45 -1.63
CA PRO A 87 -18.77 23.30 -2.52
C PRO A 87 -19.15 22.65 -3.85
N LEU A 88 -18.35 21.69 -4.32
CA LEU A 88 -18.59 20.97 -5.56
C LEU A 88 -19.35 19.66 -5.35
N ASN A 89 -19.84 19.37 -4.13
CA ASN A 89 -20.50 18.13 -3.78
C ASN A 89 -19.74 16.90 -4.30
N PHE A 90 -18.46 16.83 -3.94
CA PHE A 90 -17.55 15.78 -4.36
C PHE A 90 -18.05 14.42 -3.84
N GLU A 91 -18.28 13.49 -4.76
CA GLU A 91 -18.75 12.14 -4.46
C GLU A 91 -17.74 11.11 -5.00
N VAL A 92 -17.56 10.04 -4.22
CA VAL A 92 -16.70 8.91 -4.56
C VAL A 92 -17.51 7.65 -4.34
N PHE A 93 -17.60 6.81 -5.37
CA PHE A 93 -18.39 5.59 -5.28
C PHE A 93 -17.80 4.47 -6.12
N VAL A 94 -18.12 3.25 -5.70
CA VAL A 94 -17.81 2.02 -6.43
C VAL A 94 -19.11 1.52 -7.03
N ASP A 95 -19.16 1.34 -8.34
CA ASP A 95 -20.34 0.73 -8.97
C ASP A 95 -20.42 -0.75 -8.54
N PRO A 96 -21.48 -1.17 -7.83
CA PRO A 96 -21.70 -2.58 -7.53
C PRO A 96 -22.02 -3.30 -8.85
N ASN A 97 -21.01 -3.94 -9.43
CA ASN A 97 -21.16 -4.55 -10.75
C ASN A 97 -21.75 -5.97 -10.64
N VAL A 98 -22.55 -6.35 -11.64
CA VAL A 98 -23.36 -7.59 -11.65
C VAL A 98 -22.52 -8.83 -12.02
N LEU A 99 -21.28 -8.62 -12.49
CA LEU A 99 -20.36 -9.67 -12.91
C LEU A 99 -19.45 -10.15 -11.77
N LYS A 100 -18.94 -11.38 -11.88
CA LYS A 100 -18.02 -11.97 -10.92
C LYS A 100 -16.66 -11.25 -10.98
N ASN A 101 -16.43 -10.34 -10.03
CA ASN A 101 -15.19 -9.59 -9.90
C ASN A 101 -14.24 -10.25 -8.88
N PRO A 102 -12.93 -9.96 -8.96
CA PRO A 102 -11.97 -10.35 -7.92
C PRO A 102 -12.05 -9.50 -6.65
N TRP A 103 -13.04 -8.59 -6.58
CA TRP A 103 -13.31 -7.71 -5.46
C TRP A 103 -14.80 -7.68 -5.14
N GLU A 104 -15.13 -7.32 -3.91
CA GLU A 104 -16.49 -7.26 -3.37
C GLU A 104 -16.66 -5.92 -2.67
N TYR A 105 -17.70 -5.17 -3.03
CA TYR A 105 -18.04 -3.93 -2.36
C TYR A 105 -19.24 -4.14 -1.43
N SER A 106 -19.13 -3.67 -0.20
CA SER A 106 -20.21 -3.66 0.79
C SER A 106 -20.77 -2.24 0.91
N PRO A 107 -21.98 -1.97 0.39
CA PRO A 107 -22.61 -0.66 0.52
C PRO A 107 -22.91 -0.30 1.98
N ILE A 108 -23.25 -1.29 2.82
CA ILE A 108 -23.61 -1.07 4.23
C ILE A 108 -22.40 -0.75 5.11
N LEU A 109 -21.21 -1.22 4.74
CA LEU A 109 -19.96 -0.93 5.45
C LEU A 109 -19.15 0.18 4.77
N ASN A 110 -19.60 0.69 3.61
CA ASN A 110 -18.80 1.52 2.70
C ASN A 110 -17.36 0.97 2.57
N LYS A 111 -17.26 -0.33 2.26
CA LYS A 111 -16.01 -1.08 2.37
C LYS A 111 -15.77 -1.97 1.16
N ILE A 112 -14.58 -1.87 0.57
CA ILE A 112 -14.12 -2.77 -0.50
C ILE A 112 -13.24 -3.88 0.06
N TYR A 113 -13.49 -5.10 -0.39
CA TYR A 113 -12.71 -6.29 -0.12
C TYR A 113 -12.09 -6.74 -1.43
N ILE A 114 -10.78 -6.97 -1.46
CA ILE A 114 -10.06 -7.26 -2.70
C ILE A 114 -8.77 -8.03 -2.44
N ASP A 115 -8.38 -8.95 -3.32
CA ASP A 115 -7.02 -9.53 -3.22
C ASP A 115 -5.99 -8.63 -3.91
N MET A 116 -4.76 -8.69 -3.44
CA MET A 116 -3.65 -7.90 -3.96
C MET A 116 -3.50 -8.08 -5.49
N LYS A 117 -2.99 -7.05 -6.17
CA LYS A 117 -2.74 -6.98 -7.63
C LYS A 117 -3.99 -6.91 -8.51
N HIS A 118 -5.19 -7.14 -7.98
CA HIS A 118 -6.41 -6.94 -8.74
C HIS A 118 -6.81 -5.47 -8.81
N LYS A 119 -7.26 -5.06 -10.00
CA LYS A 119 -7.73 -3.71 -10.28
C LYS A 119 -9.20 -3.57 -9.89
N PHE A 120 -9.56 -2.41 -9.35
CA PHE A 120 -10.93 -2.03 -9.06
C PHE A 120 -11.21 -0.60 -9.50
N PRO A 121 -12.41 -0.32 -10.02
CA PRO A 121 -12.80 1.02 -10.44
C PRO A 121 -13.25 1.86 -9.24
N ILE A 122 -12.90 3.14 -9.26
CA ILE A 122 -13.47 4.19 -8.42
C ILE A 122 -14.03 5.27 -9.34
N ASN A 123 -15.27 5.68 -9.11
CA ASN A 123 -15.88 6.80 -9.82
C ASN A 123 -15.80 8.06 -8.97
N PHE A 124 -15.43 9.17 -9.61
CA PHE A 124 -15.37 10.50 -9.04
C PHE A 124 -16.43 11.38 -9.70
N SER A 125 -17.33 11.97 -8.92
CA SER A 125 -18.31 12.93 -9.42
C SER A 125 -18.17 14.28 -8.72
N VAL A 126 -18.30 15.35 -9.50
CA VAL A 126 -18.29 16.73 -9.04
C VAL A 126 -19.44 17.47 -9.70
N LYS A 127 -20.19 18.25 -8.92
CA LYS A 127 -21.27 19.10 -9.40
C LYS A 127 -20.75 20.51 -9.59
N LYS A 128 -21.23 21.18 -10.66
CA LYS A 128 -20.95 22.60 -10.92
C LYS A 128 -19.46 22.94 -11.00
N ALA A 129 -18.63 22.01 -11.49
CA ALA A 129 -17.24 22.30 -11.75
C ALA A 129 -17.14 23.31 -12.91
N ASP A 130 -16.37 24.38 -12.68
CA ASP A 130 -15.99 25.31 -13.74
C ASP A 130 -15.07 24.59 -14.74
N PRO A 131 -15.37 24.56 -16.05
CA PRO A 131 -14.53 23.90 -17.05
C PRO A 131 -13.08 24.41 -17.09
N GLU A 132 -12.82 25.66 -16.70
CA GLU A 132 -11.48 26.23 -16.69
C GLU A 132 -10.70 25.86 -15.41
N ARG A 133 -11.41 25.47 -14.35
CA ARG A 133 -10.77 25.12 -13.08
C ARG A 133 -10.16 23.73 -13.15
N ARG A 134 -8.83 23.67 -12.99
CA ARG A 134 -8.11 22.41 -12.84
C ARG A 134 -8.34 21.82 -11.45
N LEU A 135 -8.78 20.56 -11.44
CA LEU A 135 -9.07 19.79 -10.24
C LEU A 135 -8.16 18.56 -10.18
N PHE A 136 -7.85 18.14 -8.97
CA PHE A 136 -7.01 16.98 -8.71
C PHE A 136 -7.65 16.12 -7.65
N VAL A 137 -7.41 14.81 -7.71
CA VAL A 137 -7.79 13.88 -6.66
C VAL A 137 -6.52 13.36 -5.99
N ARG A 138 -6.38 13.63 -4.68
CA ARG A 138 -5.38 13.01 -3.82
C ARG A 138 -5.97 11.77 -3.16
N VAL A 139 -5.25 10.66 -3.24
CA VAL A 139 -5.58 9.35 -2.68
C VAL A 139 -4.56 9.03 -1.59
N MET A 140 -5.01 8.95 -0.35
CA MET A 140 -4.15 8.77 0.82
C MET A 140 -4.67 7.64 1.71
N PRO A 141 -3.92 6.54 1.90
CA PRO A 141 -4.26 5.52 2.87
C PRO A 141 -4.01 6.01 4.30
N MET A 142 -4.89 5.64 5.22
CA MET A 142 -4.82 5.93 6.64
C MET A 142 -5.31 4.71 7.44
N PHE A 143 -4.80 4.50 8.65
CA PHE A 143 -5.42 3.54 9.57
C PHE A 143 -6.81 4.03 9.99
N GLU A 144 -7.74 3.11 10.15
CA GLU A 144 -9.13 3.42 10.54
C GLU A 144 -9.21 3.81 12.02
N GLU A 145 -8.40 3.18 12.87
CA GLU A 145 -8.43 3.44 14.32
C GLU A 145 -7.62 4.69 14.69
N ASP A 146 -8.24 5.60 15.45
CA ASP A 146 -7.66 6.88 15.85
C ASP A 146 -6.30 6.77 16.56
N ARG A 147 -6.09 5.69 17.33
CA ARG A 147 -4.80 5.44 18.01
C ARG A 147 -3.61 5.26 17.05
N TYR A 148 -3.88 4.93 15.78
CA TYR A 148 -2.86 4.78 14.74
C TYR A 148 -2.91 5.92 13.72
N VAL A 149 -3.66 7.01 13.96
CA VAL A 149 -3.83 8.10 12.99
C VAL A 149 -2.49 8.75 12.62
N GLN A 150 -1.54 8.82 13.56
CA GLN A 150 -0.20 9.37 13.34
C GLN A 150 0.74 8.42 12.59
N GLU A 151 0.43 7.12 12.56
CA GLU A 151 1.24 6.14 11.85
C GLU A 151 1.01 6.19 10.34
N LEU A 152 2.03 5.76 9.59
CA LEU A 152 2.01 5.72 8.14
C LEU A 152 1.51 4.36 7.65
N VAL A 153 0.62 4.37 6.67
CA VAL A 153 0.26 3.15 5.96
C VAL A 153 1.25 2.94 4.81
N HIS A 154 2.13 1.96 4.97
CA HIS A 154 3.16 1.60 3.99
C HIS A 154 3.19 0.08 3.78
N ARG A 155 3.92 -0.36 2.76
CA ARG A 155 4.09 -1.79 2.45
C ARG A 155 4.93 -2.49 3.50
N CYS A 156 4.79 -3.81 3.61
CA CYS A 156 5.71 -4.58 4.41
C CYS A 156 7.10 -4.64 3.77
N ILE A 157 8.10 -4.95 4.58
CA ILE A 157 9.50 -4.98 4.19
C ILE A 157 9.75 -5.92 3.01
N CYS A 158 9.09 -7.10 2.99
CA CYS A 158 9.26 -8.08 1.92
C CYS A 158 8.72 -7.57 0.59
N HIS A 159 7.51 -7.01 0.59
CA HIS A 159 6.87 -6.52 -0.63
C HIS A 159 7.49 -5.20 -1.12
N GLU A 160 8.07 -4.39 -0.23
CA GLU A 160 8.73 -3.14 -0.63
C GLU A 160 10.05 -3.35 -1.38
N GLN A 161 10.69 -4.52 -1.23
CA GLN A 161 11.95 -4.81 -1.92
C GLN A 161 11.82 -4.56 -3.43
N LEU A 162 12.83 -3.94 -4.04
CA LEU A 162 12.84 -3.69 -5.49
C LEU A 162 12.86 -4.99 -6.31
N THR A 163 13.29 -6.10 -5.69
CA THR A 163 13.25 -7.44 -6.28
C THR A 163 11.85 -8.06 -6.27
N ASP A 164 10.88 -7.49 -5.54
CA ASP A 164 9.50 -7.99 -5.56
C ASP A 164 8.91 -7.84 -6.98
N PRO A 165 8.18 -8.85 -7.50
CA PRO A 165 7.63 -8.80 -8.86
C PRO A 165 6.70 -7.61 -9.13
N THR A 166 6.10 -7.01 -8.09
CA THR A 166 5.22 -5.83 -8.24
C THR A 166 5.97 -4.50 -8.27
N ASN A 167 7.29 -4.51 -8.11
CA ASN A 167 8.16 -3.33 -8.18
C ASN A 167 9.04 -3.29 -9.43
N HIS A 168 8.80 -4.16 -10.41
CA HIS A 168 9.53 -4.13 -11.67
C HIS A 168 9.32 -2.78 -12.38
N ASN A 169 10.42 -2.06 -12.68
CA ASN A 169 10.43 -0.72 -13.26
C ASN A 169 9.71 0.37 -12.44
N VAL A 170 9.63 0.17 -11.12
CA VAL A 170 9.04 1.14 -10.20
C VAL A 170 10.17 1.80 -9.41
N SER A 171 10.12 3.12 -9.21
CA SER A 171 11.11 3.82 -8.39
C SER A 171 10.99 3.44 -6.92
N GLU A 172 12.07 3.60 -6.16
CA GLU A 172 12.08 3.30 -4.72
C GLU A 172 11.02 4.10 -3.94
N MET A 173 10.80 5.37 -4.29
CA MET A 173 9.74 6.18 -3.67
C MET A 173 8.37 5.54 -3.89
N VAL A 174 8.08 5.12 -5.11
CA VAL A 174 6.80 4.48 -5.44
C VAL A 174 6.72 3.11 -4.76
N ALA A 175 7.82 2.36 -4.66
CA ALA A 175 7.87 1.03 -4.03
C ALA A 175 7.29 1.00 -2.61
N GLN A 176 7.35 2.12 -1.87
CA GLN A 176 6.81 2.25 -0.49
C GLN A 176 5.27 2.26 -0.41
N HIS A 177 4.57 2.69 -1.46
CA HIS A 177 3.12 2.89 -1.44
C HIS A 177 2.35 1.57 -1.54
N ILE A 178 1.30 1.41 -0.72
CA ILE A 178 0.43 0.23 -0.79
C ILE A 178 -0.58 0.29 -1.95
N ILE A 179 -0.84 1.48 -2.51
CA ILE A 179 -1.80 1.74 -3.59
C ILE A 179 -1.03 2.03 -4.88
N ARG A 180 -1.58 1.58 -6.00
CA ARG A 180 -1.13 1.92 -7.35
C ARG A 180 -2.32 2.46 -8.16
N CYS A 181 -2.03 3.37 -9.09
CA CYS A 181 -3.03 3.96 -9.99
C CYS A 181 -2.62 3.68 -11.43
N ASP A 182 -3.59 3.33 -12.27
CA ASP A 182 -3.37 3.08 -13.70
C ASP A 182 -3.33 4.36 -14.54
N ASN A 183 -3.65 5.51 -13.95
CA ASN A 183 -3.59 6.80 -14.64
C ASN A 183 -2.13 7.18 -14.93
N ASN A 184 -1.78 7.38 -16.21
CA ASN A 184 -0.43 7.73 -16.63
C ASN A 184 0.06 9.09 -16.07
N ASN A 185 -0.86 9.95 -15.64
CA ASN A 185 -0.55 11.24 -15.01
C ASN A 185 -0.53 11.15 -13.47
N ALA A 186 -0.60 9.95 -12.90
CA ALA A 186 -0.50 9.74 -11.46
C ALA A 186 0.90 10.09 -10.95
N GLN A 187 0.95 10.93 -9.93
CA GLN A 187 2.18 11.30 -9.23
C GLN A 187 2.14 10.81 -7.79
N TYR A 188 3.26 10.27 -7.34
CA TYR A 188 3.42 9.69 -6.01
C TYR A 188 4.19 10.66 -5.12
N PHE A 189 3.67 10.91 -3.93
CA PHE A 189 4.22 11.84 -2.95
C PHE A 189 4.44 11.15 -1.62
N GLY A 190 5.40 11.66 -0.87
CA GLY A 190 5.74 11.18 0.46
C GLY A 190 6.98 10.30 0.46
N ASP A 191 7.52 10.12 1.65
CA ASP A 191 8.63 9.23 1.92
C ASP A 191 8.50 8.77 3.37
N LYS A 192 8.27 7.48 3.55
CA LYS A 192 8.10 6.88 4.87
C LYS A 192 9.37 7.05 5.72
N ASN A 193 10.54 7.07 5.09
CA ASN A 193 11.82 7.18 5.79
C ASN A 193 12.00 8.59 6.36
N ALA A 194 11.47 9.61 5.66
CA ALA A 194 11.35 10.97 6.15
C ALA A 194 10.10 11.24 7.01
N GLY A 195 9.31 10.20 7.34
CA GLY A 195 8.10 10.34 8.14
C GLY A 195 6.94 11.05 7.43
N LYS A 196 6.97 11.18 6.10
CA LYS A 196 5.94 11.87 5.30
C LYS A 196 4.91 10.89 4.75
N ARG A 197 3.63 11.29 4.67
CA ARG A 197 2.59 10.35 4.22
C ARG A 197 2.67 10.09 2.75
N LEU A 198 2.45 8.82 2.44
CA LEU A 198 2.41 8.31 1.08
C LEU A 198 1.03 8.64 0.48
N SER A 199 0.99 9.43 -0.59
CA SER A 199 -0.23 9.75 -1.32
C SER A 199 -0.03 9.73 -2.83
N ILE A 200 -1.10 9.49 -3.57
CA ILE A 200 -1.13 9.57 -5.03
C ILE A 200 -1.96 10.79 -5.39
N VAL A 201 -1.54 11.58 -6.37
CA VAL A 201 -2.36 12.64 -6.94
C VAL A 201 -2.55 12.37 -8.42
N ILE A 202 -3.79 12.49 -8.88
CA ILE A 202 -4.17 12.41 -10.29
C ILE A 202 -4.92 13.68 -10.71
N PRO A 203 -4.72 14.17 -11.94
CA PRO A 203 -5.60 15.20 -12.49
C PRO A 203 -7.00 14.64 -12.69
N LEU A 204 -8.02 15.37 -12.25
CA LEU A 204 -9.42 15.02 -12.47
C LEU A 204 -9.89 15.64 -13.79
N GLY A 205 -10.07 14.80 -14.80
CA GLY A 205 -10.62 15.23 -16.10
C GLY A 205 -12.11 15.59 -16.02
N ALA A 206 -12.67 16.05 -17.14
CA ALA A 206 -14.11 16.16 -17.29
C ALA A 206 -14.74 14.77 -17.54
N PRO A 207 -15.95 14.49 -17.03
CA PRO A 207 -16.70 13.30 -17.42
C PRO A 207 -16.87 13.21 -18.94
N GLN A 208 -16.80 12.00 -19.48
CA GLN A 208 -17.06 11.77 -20.90
C GLN A 208 -18.55 11.98 -21.23
N ALA A 209 -18.85 12.27 -22.50
CA ALA A 209 -20.23 12.44 -22.95
C ALA A 209 -21.08 11.21 -22.58
N GLY A 210 -22.19 11.43 -21.87
CA GLY A 210 -23.10 10.37 -21.41
C GLY A 210 -22.85 9.86 -19.99
N THR A 211 -21.88 10.41 -19.25
CA THR A 211 -21.68 10.15 -17.82
C THR A 211 -21.47 11.45 -17.04
N ASP A 212 -21.73 11.41 -15.73
CA ASP A 212 -21.54 12.48 -14.76
C ASP A 212 -20.34 12.22 -13.82
N SER A 213 -19.54 11.19 -14.12
CA SER A 213 -18.38 10.80 -13.32
C SER A 213 -17.16 10.44 -14.17
N VAL A 214 -15.99 10.53 -13.54
CA VAL A 214 -14.71 10.09 -14.09
C VAL A 214 -14.32 8.79 -13.39
N LYS A 215 -14.02 7.77 -14.19
CA LYS A 215 -13.67 6.43 -13.69
C LYS A 215 -12.17 6.23 -13.73
N GLU A 216 -11.61 5.87 -12.59
CA GLU A 216 -10.18 5.58 -12.43
C GLU A 216 -9.99 4.19 -11.84
N PHE A 217 -8.84 3.58 -12.13
CA PHE A 217 -8.53 2.24 -11.67
C PHE A 217 -7.35 2.24 -10.71
N PHE A 218 -7.55 1.55 -9.59
CA PHE A 218 -6.55 1.38 -8.55
C PHE A 218 -6.33 -0.11 -8.28
N HIS A 219 -5.18 -0.44 -7.70
CA HIS A 219 -4.92 -1.76 -7.15
C HIS A 219 -4.00 -1.67 -5.93
N PHE A 220 -4.04 -2.68 -5.06
CA PHE A 220 -3.19 -2.75 -3.88
C PHE A 220 -2.04 -3.74 -4.09
N VAL A 221 -0.88 -3.44 -3.49
CA VAL A 221 0.36 -4.23 -3.63
C VAL A 221 0.93 -4.71 -2.29
N CYS A 222 0.11 -4.73 -1.25
CA CYS A 222 0.42 -5.37 0.03
C CYS A 222 -0.88 -5.82 0.71
N LYS A 223 -0.91 -7.00 1.34
CA LYS A 223 -2.10 -7.48 2.08
C LYS A 223 -2.18 -6.83 3.46
N ASN A 224 -3.40 -6.69 4.01
CA ASN A 224 -3.56 -6.21 5.39
C ASN A 224 -2.79 -7.07 6.38
N SER A 225 -2.73 -8.39 6.17
CA SER A 225 -2.08 -9.33 7.08
C SER A 225 -0.54 -9.30 7.08
N CYS A 226 0.09 -8.53 6.19
CA CYS A 226 1.54 -8.51 6.07
C CYS A 226 2.21 -7.89 7.31
N VAL A 227 3.12 -8.65 7.91
CA VAL A 227 3.93 -8.24 9.07
C VAL A 227 4.92 -7.16 8.64
N GLY A 228 5.12 -6.14 9.49
CA GLY A 228 6.02 -5.03 9.19
C GLY A 228 5.47 -4.01 8.19
N GLY A 229 4.18 -4.09 7.88
CA GLY A 229 3.42 -3.05 7.17
C GLY A 229 2.12 -2.73 7.94
N MET A 230 0.97 -2.96 7.30
CA MET A 230 -0.34 -2.76 7.94
C MET A 230 -0.58 -3.66 9.16
N ASN A 231 -0.08 -4.89 9.13
CA ASN A 231 -0.10 -5.82 10.25
C ASN A 231 -1.50 -6.05 10.89
N ARG A 232 -2.45 -6.44 10.04
CA ARG A 232 -3.87 -6.73 10.35
C ARG A 232 -4.69 -5.54 10.86
N ARG A 233 -4.10 -4.35 10.99
CA ARG A 233 -4.82 -3.13 11.35
C ARG A 233 -5.75 -2.72 10.20
N PRO A 234 -7.02 -2.33 10.48
CA PRO A 234 -7.94 -1.84 9.47
C PRO A 234 -7.44 -0.53 8.86
N ILE A 235 -7.67 -0.36 7.56
CA ILE A 235 -7.30 0.84 6.82
C ILE A 235 -8.50 1.40 6.07
N GLN A 236 -8.39 2.68 5.77
CA GLN A 236 -9.29 3.41 4.90
C GLN A 236 -8.48 4.24 3.90
N VAL A 237 -9.09 4.55 2.77
CA VAL A 237 -8.52 5.43 1.76
C VAL A 237 -9.30 6.72 1.75
N ILE A 238 -8.59 7.82 1.96
CA ILE A 238 -9.13 9.17 1.91
C ILE A 238 -8.91 9.71 0.50
N PHE A 239 -10.00 10.08 -0.15
CA PHE A 239 -10.00 10.78 -1.42
C PHE A 239 -10.26 12.26 -1.15
N MET A 240 -9.36 13.12 -1.59
CA MET A 240 -9.48 14.57 -1.45
C MET A 240 -9.55 15.21 -2.83
N LEU A 241 -10.57 16.03 -3.04
CA LEU A 241 -10.64 16.91 -4.21
C LEU A 241 -9.85 18.17 -3.88
N GLU A 242 -8.85 18.49 -4.69
CA GLU A 242 -7.95 19.63 -4.52
C GLU A 242 -8.00 20.54 -5.77
N ASP A 243 -7.77 21.83 -5.60
CA ASP A 243 -7.40 22.72 -6.71
C ASP A 243 -5.88 22.77 -6.92
N GLU A 244 -5.46 23.51 -7.94
CA GLU A 244 -4.05 23.73 -8.30
C GLU A 244 -3.18 24.32 -7.17
N CYS A 245 -3.78 24.91 -6.14
CA CYS A 245 -3.09 25.44 -4.97
C CYS A 245 -3.00 24.42 -3.82
N GLY A 246 -3.52 23.19 -3.99
CA GLY A 246 -3.60 22.17 -2.95
C GLY A 246 -4.72 22.41 -1.93
N LYS A 247 -5.65 23.35 -2.19
CA LYS A 247 -6.77 23.60 -1.28
C LYS A 247 -7.79 22.47 -1.41
N VAL A 248 -8.13 21.85 -0.28
CA VAL A 248 -9.15 20.80 -0.22
C VAL A 248 -10.55 21.40 -0.43
N LEU A 249 -11.23 20.91 -1.47
CA LEU A 249 -12.59 21.27 -1.90
C LEU A 249 -13.61 20.16 -1.63
N GLY A 250 -13.15 19.00 -1.19
CA GLY A 250 -14.00 17.85 -0.90
C GLY A 250 -13.19 16.70 -0.33
N ARG A 251 -13.82 15.85 0.46
CA ARG A 251 -13.25 14.65 1.05
C ARG A 251 -14.29 13.54 1.13
N ARG A 252 -13.89 12.34 0.72
CA ARG A 252 -14.66 11.10 0.90
C ARG A 252 -13.73 10.00 1.40
N VAL A 253 -14.32 9.03 2.07
CA VAL A 253 -13.60 7.90 2.65
C VAL A 253 -14.16 6.60 2.09
N LEU A 254 -13.26 5.65 1.84
CA LEU A 254 -13.61 4.28 1.50
C LEU A 254 -12.84 3.35 2.43
N CYS A 255 -13.54 2.52 3.18
CA CYS A 255 -12.88 1.49 4.00
C CYS A 255 -12.34 0.38 3.08
N VAL A 256 -11.19 -0.20 3.43
CA VAL A 256 -10.51 -1.18 2.56
C VAL A 256 -10.06 -2.40 3.35
N ARG A 257 -10.25 -3.58 2.76
CA ARG A 257 -9.65 -4.83 3.21
C ARG A 257 -9.01 -5.59 2.05
N ILE A 258 -7.69 -5.67 2.08
CA ILE A 258 -6.85 -6.39 1.12
C ILE A 258 -6.63 -7.82 1.65
N CYS A 259 -7.33 -8.79 1.07
CA CYS A 259 -7.44 -10.16 1.55
C CYS A 259 -7.64 -11.16 0.40
N SER A 260 -7.20 -12.41 0.59
CA SER A 260 -7.30 -13.45 -0.43
C SER A 260 -8.68 -14.09 -0.60
N CYS A 261 -9.65 -13.75 0.26
CA CYS A 261 -11.03 -14.25 0.10
C CYS A 261 -12.05 -13.12 0.30
N PRO A 262 -12.15 -12.16 -0.64
CA PRO A 262 -13.00 -10.97 -0.49
C PRO A 262 -14.43 -11.26 -0.05
N LYS A 263 -15.10 -12.20 -0.72
CA LYS A 263 -16.50 -12.56 -0.45
C LYS A 263 -16.71 -13.10 0.97
N ARG A 264 -15.83 -14.03 1.40
CA ARG A 264 -15.88 -14.64 2.74
C ARG A 264 -15.71 -13.59 3.83
N ASP A 265 -14.75 -12.69 3.65
CA ASP A 265 -14.45 -11.65 4.63
C ASP A 265 -15.55 -10.59 4.69
N ARG A 266 -16.11 -10.19 3.53
CA ARG A 266 -17.30 -9.32 3.46
C ARG A 266 -18.48 -9.89 4.22
N GLU A 267 -18.91 -11.11 3.87
CA GLU A 267 -20.06 -11.76 4.51
C GLU A 267 -19.86 -11.93 6.02
N LYS A 268 -18.63 -12.15 6.47
CA LYS A 268 -18.30 -12.29 7.90
C LYS A 268 -18.40 -10.96 8.64
N GLU A 269 -17.94 -9.86 8.04
CA GLU A 269 -18.02 -8.53 8.66
C GLU A 269 -19.44 -7.96 8.61
N GLU A 270 -20.18 -8.14 7.51
CA GLU A 270 -21.58 -7.71 7.40
C GLU A 270 -22.47 -8.40 8.46
N LYS A 271 -22.31 -9.71 8.67
CA LYS A 271 -23.02 -10.46 9.72
C LYS A 271 -22.74 -9.97 11.14
N LYS A 272 -21.59 -9.34 11.38
CA LYS A 272 -21.28 -8.74 12.68
C LYS A 272 -21.97 -7.39 12.86
N ASN A 273 -22.31 -6.72 11.75
CA ASN A 273 -22.94 -5.40 11.74
C ASN A 273 -24.48 -5.48 11.72
N GLU A 274 -25.06 -6.66 11.48
CA GLU A 274 -26.50 -6.86 11.62
C GLU A 274 -26.93 -6.73 13.10
N PRO A 275 -27.92 -5.89 13.43
CA PRO A 275 -28.48 -5.83 14.77
C PRO A 275 -29.10 -7.19 15.10
N HIS A 276 -28.59 -7.84 16.15
CA HIS A 276 -28.96 -9.19 16.56
C HIS A 276 -30.48 -9.45 16.58
N HIS A 277 -31.02 -10.05 15.53
CA HIS A 277 -32.21 -10.89 15.68
C HIS A 277 -31.71 -12.26 16.17
N SER A 278 -32.05 -12.56 17.42
CA SER A 278 -31.70 -13.78 18.13
C SER A 278 -31.95 -15.05 17.30
N SER A 279 -30.93 -15.52 16.60
CA SER A 279 -30.97 -16.81 15.91
C SER A 279 -30.19 -17.78 16.78
N LYS A 280 -30.95 -18.64 17.49
CA LYS A 280 -30.47 -19.74 18.32
C LYS A 280 -29.25 -20.39 17.66
N LYS A 281 -28.08 -20.27 18.31
CA LYS A 281 -26.88 -21.05 17.97
C LYS A 281 -27.28 -22.53 17.94
N ARG A 282 -27.37 -23.14 16.77
CA ARG A 282 -27.26 -24.60 16.65
C ARG A 282 -25.86 -24.95 17.12
N LYS A 283 -25.78 -25.49 18.33
CA LYS A 283 -24.60 -26.07 18.94
C LYS A 283 -24.24 -27.32 18.13
N ILE A 284 -23.52 -27.16 17.03
CA ILE A 284 -22.76 -28.27 16.45
C ILE A 284 -21.56 -28.42 17.38
N GLU A 285 -21.65 -29.39 18.29
CA GLU A 285 -20.51 -29.90 19.05
C GLU A 285 -19.54 -30.59 18.08
N LYS A 286 -18.82 -29.80 17.28
CA LYS A 286 -17.48 -30.23 16.89
C LYS A 286 -16.64 -30.08 18.14
N LYS A 287 -16.23 -31.21 18.71
CA LYS A 287 -15.09 -31.30 19.64
C LYS A 287 -13.83 -30.81 18.90
N PHE A 288 -13.73 -29.51 18.67
CA PHE A 288 -12.44 -28.85 18.67
C PHE A 288 -12.11 -28.74 20.15
N THR A 289 -11.25 -29.63 20.63
CA THR A 289 -10.41 -29.29 21.77
C THR A 289 -9.86 -27.89 21.49
N PRO A 290 -10.15 -26.88 22.31
CA PRO A 290 -9.36 -25.66 22.29
C PRO A 290 -7.90 -26.12 22.39
N PRO A 291 -6.93 -25.50 21.66
CA PRO A 291 -5.59 -25.50 22.21
C PRO A 291 -5.78 -25.00 23.64
N SER A 292 -5.23 -25.73 24.59
CA SER A 292 -5.35 -25.39 25.99
C SER A 292 -5.00 -23.91 26.19
N SER A 293 -5.39 -23.34 27.32
CA SER A 293 -4.88 -22.08 27.83
C SER A 293 -3.34 -22.14 27.98
N GLU A 294 -2.62 -22.20 26.87
CA GLU A 294 -1.18 -22.20 26.80
C GLU A 294 -0.79 -20.78 27.14
N ALA A 295 -0.19 -20.64 28.32
CA ALA A 295 0.60 -19.48 28.65
C ALA A 295 1.46 -19.16 27.42
N SER A 296 1.40 -17.90 26.97
CA SER A 296 2.19 -17.41 25.85
C SER A 296 3.64 -17.87 26.04
N ASP A 297 4.23 -18.54 25.05
CA ASP A 297 5.65 -18.91 25.15
C ASP A 297 6.46 -17.61 25.25
N THR A 298 7.23 -17.49 26.33
CA THR A 298 8.03 -16.30 26.66
C THR A 298 9.52 -16.57 26.51
N ARG A 299 9.92 -17.74 26.01
CA ARG A 299 11.32 -18.07 25.77
C ARG A 299 11.88 -17.19 24.67
N VAL A 300 13.07 -16.65 24.92
CA VAL A 300 13.83 -15.84 23.95
C VAL A 300 14.79 -16.75 23.22
N PHE A 301 14.77 -16.70 21.89
CA PHE A 301 15.66 -17.46 21.01
C PHE A 301 16.66 -16.52 20.35
N SER A 302 17.84 -17.03 20.02
CA SER A 302 18.87 -16.31 19.27
C SER A 302 18.97 -16.87 17.85
N LEU A 303 19.13 -15.98 16.87
CA LEU A 303 19.27 -16.32 15.45
C LEU A 303 20.56 -15.69 14.91
N ASN A 304 21.41 -16.49 14.28
CA ASN A 304 22.60 -15.99 13.59
C ASN A 304 22.20 -15.51 12.19
N VAL A 305 22.59 -14.29 11.83
CA VAL A 305 22.24 -13.64 10.56
C VAL A 305 23.50 -13.11 9.91
N VAL A 306 23.71 -13.45 8.64
CA VAL A 306 24.83 -12.95 7.85
C VAL A 306 24.41 -11.68 7.10
N GLY A 307 25.25 -10.65 7.18
CA GLY A 307 25.05 -9.36 6.51
C GLY A 307 24.26 -8.37 7.36
N GLU A 308 24.78 -7.14 7.45
CA GLU A 308 24.20 -6.08 8.28
C GLU A 308 22.78 -5.71 7.84
N GLU A 309 22.53 -5.62 6.54
CA GLU A 309 21.22 -5.27 6.00
C GLU A 309 20.15 -6.33 6.29
N ASN A 310 20.50 -7.61 6.16
CA ASN A 310 19.63 -8.73 6.54
C ASN A 310 19.31 -8.70 8.04
N TYR A 311 20.31 -8.38 8.87
CA TYR A 311 20.12 -8.24 10.31
C TYR A 311 19.17 -7.08 10.64
N LYS A 312 19.35 -5.91 10.01
CA LYS A 312 18.44 -4.76 10.14
C LYS A 312 17.00 -5.10 9.73
N ILE A 313 16.80 -5.83 8.63
CA ILE A 313 15.48 -6.28 8.16
C ILE A 313 14.81 -7.17 9.22
N LEU A 314 15.52 -8.19 9.72
CA LEU A 314 14.98 -9.12 10.71
C LEU A 314 14.63 -8.41 12.03
N LEU A 315 15.46 -7.47 12.49
CA LEU A 315 15.13 -6.65 13.67
C LEU A 315 13.83 -5.86 13.47
N LYS A 316 13.60 -5.26 12.29
CA LYS A 316 12.34 -4.54 11.99
C LYS A 316 11.13 -5.49 11.98
N VAL A 317 11.29 -6.72 11.45
CA VAL A 317 10.24 -7.75 11.49
C VAL A 317 9.95 -8.17 12.93
N CYS A 318 10.98 -8.47 13.72
CA CYS A 318 10.85 -8.82 15.14
C CYS A 318 10.11 -7.74 15.93
N LYS A 319 10.49 -6.46 15.75
CA LYS A 319 9.79 -5.32 16.39
C LYS A 319 8.29 -5.32 16.08
N SER A 320 7.93 -5.60 14.83
CA SER A 320 6.53 -5.60 14.37
C SER A 320 5.74 -6.77 14.97
N LEU A 321 6.33 -7.96 14.99
CA LEU A 321 5.74 -9.15 15.62
C LEU A 321 5.50 -8.95 17.11
N MET A 322 6.48 -8.40 17.83
CA MET A 322 6.35 -8.13 19.27
C MET A 322 5.26 -7.10 19.55
N SER A 323 5.13 -6.08 18.70
CA SER A 323 4.09 -5.05 18.84
C SER A 323 2.68 -5.63 18.72
N ASP A 324 2.46 -6.57 17.79
CA ASP A 324 1.18 -7.27 17.65
C ASP A 324 0.83 -8.13 18.87
N GLU A 325 1.79 -8.88 19.39
CA GLU A 325 1.56 -9.71 20.57
C GLU A 325 1.25 -8.86 21.80
N ILE A 326 1.90 -7.69 21.94
CA ILE A 326 1.58 -6.73 23.01
C ILE A 326 0.12 -6.28 22.90
N ILE A 327 -0.33 -5.86 21.72
CA ILE A 327 -1.72 -5.41 21.51
C ILE A 327 -2.71 -6.52 21.87
N LYS A 328 -2.48 -7.74 21.36
CA LYS A 328 -3.36 -8.90 21.63
C LYS A 328 -3.43 -9.25 23.12
N LEU A 329 -2.32 -9.14 23.83
CA LEU A 329 -2.25 -9.45 25.26
C LEU A 329 -2.91 -8.35 26.09
N GLU A 330 -2.69 -7.08 25.75
CA GLU A 330 -3.32 -5.94 26.44
C GLU A 330 -4.84 -5.97 26.33
N GLU A 331 -5.39 -6.30 25.15
CA GLU A 331 -6.84 -6.46 24.95
C GLU A 331 -7.45 -7.59 25.81
N LYS A 332 -6.63 -8.57 26.20
CA LYS A 332 -7.05 -9.74 26.99
C LYS A 332 -6.64 -9.67 28.46
N ASN A 333 -6.14 -8.53 28.94
CA ASN A 333 -5.53 -8.39 30.28
C ASN A 333 -4.42 -9.43 30.57
N GLY A 334 -3.68 -9.84 29.52
CA GLY A 334 -2.56 -10.76 29.60
C GLY A 334 -1.23 -10.07 29.93
N ASN A 335 -0.22 -10.85 30.34
CA ASN A 335 1.11 -10.33 30.65
C ASN A 335 1.93 -10.03 29.39
N ALA A 336 1.91 -8.77 28.94
CA ALA A 336 2.70 -8.30 27.79
C ALA A 336 4.15 -7.92 28.13
N ALA A 337 4.59 -7.99 29.40
CA ALA A 337 5.90 -7.48 29.82
C ALA A 337 7.10 -8.12 29.12
N PRO A 338 7.15 -9.45 28.88
CA PRO A 338 8.27 -10.08 28.16
C PRO A 338 8.42 -9.56 26.73
N PHE A 339 7.29 -9.40 26.02
CA PHE A 339 7.26 -8.88 24.65
C PHE A 339 7.66 -7.40 24.59
N LYS A 340 7.24 -6.60 25.59
CA LYS A 340 7.67 -5.19 25.72
C LYS A 340 9.18 -5.08 25.91
N LYS A 341 9.76 -5.92 26.76
CA LYS A 341 11.21 -5.96 27.00
C LYS A 341 11.96 -6.29 25.72
N CYS A 342 11.61 -7.42 25.07
CA CYS A 342 12.25 -7.85 23.83
C CYS A 342 12.12 -6.78 22.72
N ARG A 343 10.95 -6.16 22.58
CA ARG A 343 10.74 -5.07 21.61
C ARG A 343 11.67 -3.88 21.87
N ASN A 344 11.85 -3.49 23.13
CA ASN A 344 12.72 -2.38 23.50
C ASN A 344 14.20 -2.71 23.26
N ASP A 345 14.62 -3.95 23.56
CA ASP A 345 15.98 -4.42 23.25
C ASP A 345 16.25 -4.35 21.74
N VAL A 346 15.32 -4.86 20.92
CA VAL A 346 15.38 -4.76 19.45
C VAL A 346 15.43 -3.31 18.97
N MET A 347 14.67 -2.40 19.57
CA MET A 347 14.67 -0.98 19.22
C MET A 347 16.02 -0.32 19.52
N ASN A 348 16.61 -0.61 20.68
CA ASN A 348 17.93 -0.08 21.05
C ASN A 348 19.01 -0.55 20.09
N THR A 349 18.99 -1.83 19.71
CA THR A 349 19.93 -2.36 18.71
C THR A 349 19.74 -1.68 17.34
N LEU A 350 18.49 -1.47 16.91
CA LEU A 350 18.21 -0.75 15.67
C LEU A 350 18.73 0.69 15.69
N GLN A 351 18.66 1.36 16.84
CA GLN A 351 19.17 2.72 16.99
C GLN A 351 20.71 2.75 16.90
N GLN A 352 21.39 1.83 17.59
CA GLN A 352 22.86 1.71 17.55
C GLN A 352 23.41 1.38 16.15
N LEU A 353 22.63 0.72 15.29
CA LEU A 353 23.04 0.39 13.93
C LEU A 353 22.75 1.52 12.91
N ASN A 354 22.06 2.58 13.32
CA ASN A 354 21.76 3.74 12.49
C ASN A 354 22.55 4.99 12.93
N GLU A 355 23.22 4.93 14.07
CA GLU A 355 24.28 5.85 14.52
C GLU A 355 25.62 5.44 13.89
#